data_AF-A0A4V6E4Z6-F1
#
_entry.id   AF-A0A4V6E4Z6-F1
#
_cell.length_a   1.000
_cell.length_b   1.000
_cell.length_c   1.000
_cell.angle_alpha   90.00
_cell.angle_beta   90.00
_cell.angle_gamma   90.00
#
_symmetry.space_group_name_H-M   'P 1'
#
loop_
_entity.id
_entity.type
_entity.pdbx_description
1 polymer ?
#
loop_
_entity_poly.entity_id
_entity_poly.type
_entity_poly.pdbx_seq_one_letter_code
_entity_poly.pdbx_strand_id
1 'polypeptide(L)'
;MDLEEAIRRGKPEGERIEYKSKEVAPRKVTKEIAAMSNAAGGSIVLGVREDAHGQPDGLENIESTDKIARSVSDVLSHVVEPVPDFSTEILEIDGKSQLAIIVESTEELLSYEHEKIEEPLFPVRRQTEVRYLSGHEVQIHYRDQINGNSKDDEERLLRLPDSEGETSNYFIECPDGHISELCLFTPHYFPNKPYRVVAQLDYISEERAEHVFSVLEGLFDLSGPDCRFTINQSNGAWIGSGYENFVANLRNRESRYLEVEDSGYELELYDHDQAVLISDLDVEYPESSVLIYAAPFTSGPGYRHLTVNFLIDGQPVDVRPLVEFSEQSKMRLSTAKGVEIDPQGLPSPDDIPVDLVERTTRTVDLDIESEASIDGAICANPFYGKRELLENRFSIDGAAPITNYSRLRAFLRDWDQPEDPHEYTTQRFQIADWNDFTRGVYANVKQIHFGINW
;
A
#
# COMPACT_ATOMS: atom_id res chain seq x y z
N MET A 1 17.56 -8.16 40.95
CA MET A 1 17.05 -9.36 41.65
C MET A 1 18.14 -9.80 42.61
N ASP A 2 17.84 -10.15 43.85
CA ASP A 2 18.86 -10.67 44.79
C ASP A 2 19.17 -12.13 44.42
N LEU A 3 20.34 -12.37 43.83
CA LEU A 3 20.76 -13.69 43.35
C LEU A 3 21.13 -14.62 44.51
N GLU A 4 21.71 -14.09 45.60
CA GLU A 4 22.01 -14.90 46.78
C GLU A 4 20.72 -15.44 47.41
N GLU A 5 19.72 -14.57 47.57
CA GLU A 5 18.43 -14.97 48.12
C GLU A 5 17.72 -15.97 47.20
N ALA A 6 17.79 -15.79 45.88
CA ALA A 6 17.23 -16.73 44.90
C ALA A 6 17.85 -18.13 45.02
N ILE A 7 19.17 -18.21 45.14
CA ILE A 7 19.91 -19.47 45.31
C ILE A 7 19.54 -20.12 46.64
N ARG A 8 19.56 -19.37 47.76
CA ARG A 8 19.21 -19.89 49.09
C ARG A 8 17.77 -20.40 49.17
N ARG A 9 16.85 -19.84 48.38
CA ARG A 9 15.45 -20.24 48.31
C ARG A 9 15.17 -21.39 47.34
N GLY A 10 16.19 -21.91 46.64
CA GLY A 10 15.97 -22.97 45.66
C GLY A 10 15.15 -22.51 44.45
N LYS A 11 15.25 -21.23 44.06
CA LYS A 11 14.52 -20.74 42.90
C LYS A 11 15.01 -21.48 41.65
N PRO A 12 14.14 -22.11 40.86
CA PRO A 12 14.57 -22.84 39.66
C PRO A 12 15.08 -21.89 38.58
N GLU A 13 15.88 -22.43 37.66
CA GLU A 13 16.18 -21.80 36.37
C GLU A 13 14.91 -21.34 35.67
N GLY A 14 15.07 -20.32 34.84
CA GLY A 14 13.99 -19.82 34.02
C GLY A 14 14.48 -18.86 32.96
N GLU A 15 13.59 -17.97 32.55
CA GLU A 15 13.84 -17.04 31.44
C GLU A 15 14.96 -16.03 31.74
N ARG A 16 15.18 -15.70 33.02
CA ARG A 16 16.13 -14.66 33.44
C ARG A 16 17.24 -15.14 34.38
N ILE A 17 17.27 -16.43 34.71
CA ILE A 17 18.30 -17.02 35.59
C ILE A 17 18.74 -18.35 34.99
N GLU A 18 20.05 -18.51 34.89
CA GLU A 18 20.73 -19.74 34.51
C GLU A 18 21.75 -20.11 35.59
N TYR A 19 21.81 -21.38 36.00
CA TYR A 19 22.84 -21.92 36.87
C TYR A 19 23.78 -22.82 36.07
N LYS A 20 25.07 -22.73 36.34
CA LYS A 20 26.06 -23.63 35.73
C LYS A 20 27.10 -24.05 36.76
N SER A 21 27.52 -25.31 36.66
CA SER A 21 28.67 -25.83 37.40
C SER A 21 29.94 -25.05 37.08
N LYS A 22 30.94 -25.08 37.97
CA LYS A 22 32.23 -24.40 37.76
C LYS A 22 33.01 -24.90 36.52
N GLU A 23 32.70 -26.10 36.04
CA GLU A 23 33.40 -26.77 34.91
C GLU A 23 32.77 -26.48 33.54
N VAL A 24 31.79 -25.57 33.46
CA VAL A 24 31.15 -25.23 32.19
C VAL A 24 32.16 -24.65 31.19
N ALA A 25 32.09 -25.13 29.94
CA ALA A 25 32.93 -24.60 28.88
C ALA A 25 32.54 -23.13 28.58
N PRO A 26 33.51 -22.19 28.44
CA PRO A 26 33.24 -20.79 28.18
C PRO A 26 32.29 -20.56 26.99
N ARG A 27 32.44 -21.36 25.92
CA ARG A 27 31.58 -21.30 24.72
C ARG A 27 30.09 -21.58 24.99
N LYS A 28 29.77 -22.38 26.00
CA LYS A 28 28.37 -22.59 26.43
C LYS A 28 27.84 -21.37 27.16
N VAL A 29 28.67 -20.75 28.00
CA VAL A 29 28.32 -19.50 28.70
C VAL A 29 28.09 -18.37 27.69
N THR A 30 28.93 -18.22 26.67
CA THR A 30 28.76 -17.17 25.65
C THR A 30 27.51 -17.37 24.79
N LYS A 31 27.10 -18.62 24.54
CA LYS A 31 25.82 -18.92 23.89
C LYS A 31 24.64 -18.44 24.74
N GLU A 32 24.66 -18.68 26.05
CA GLU A 32 23.63 -18.20 26.97
C GLU A 32 23.62 -16.67 27.07
N ILE A 33 24.80 -16.02 27.09
CA ILE A 33 24.91 -14.56 27.04
C ILE A 33 24.19 -14.02 25.80
N ALA A 34 24.53 -14.51 24.59
CA ALA A 34 23.87 -14.09 23.36
C ALA A 34 22.36 -14.35 23.39
N ALA A 35 21.93 -15.52 23.91
CA ALA A 35 20.52 -15.89 24.00
C ALA A 35 19.72 -14.99 24.96
N MET A 36 20.31 -14.61 26.10
CA MET A 36 19.70 -13.71 27.08
C MET A 36 19.68 -12.26 26.58
N SER A 37 20.76 -11.82 25.93
CA SER A 37 20.85 -10.50 25.29
C SER A 37 19.77 -10.32 24.21
N ASN A 38 19.53 -11.33 23.38
CA ASN A 38 18.44 -11.34 22.38
C ASN A 38 17.03 -11.49 22.98
N ALA A 39 16.91 -11.70 24.29
CA ALA A 39 15.67 -11.87 25.01
C ALA A 39 15.46 -10.69 25.99
N ALA A 40 15.12 -10.98 27.24
CA ALA A 40 14.82 -9.97 28.25
C ALA A 40 16.00 -9.68 29.21
N GLY A 41 17.22 -10.05 28.83
CA GLY A 41 18.38 -10.07 29.71
C GLY A 41 18.25 -11.13 30.81
N GLY A 42 19.21 -11.15 31.74
CA GLY A 42 19.20 -12.11 32.84
C GLY A 42 20.50 -12.19 33.60
N SER A 43 20.68 -13.29 34.33
CA SER A 43 21.89 -13.59 35.07
C SER A 43 22.26 -15.06 34.93
N ILE A 44 23.55 -15.31 34.68
CA ILE A 44 24.13 -16.65 34.66
C ILE A 44 25.02 -16.78 35.89
N VAL A 45 24.73 -17.71 36.79
CA VAL A 45 25.53 -17.93 38.01
C VAL A 45 26.35 -19.19 37.87
N LEU A 46 27.67 -19.02 37.84
CA LEU A 46 28.65 -20.10 37.78
C LEU A 46 29.02 -20.57 39.18
N GLY A 47 29.26 -21.87 39.32
CA GLY A 47 29.56 -22.52 40.60
C GLY A 47 28.31 -22.98 41.34
N VAL A 48 27.20 -23.17 40.63
CA VAL A 48 25.94 -23.68 41.17
C VAL A 48 25.55 -24.91 40.36
N ARG A 49 25.41 -26.05 41.04
CA ARG A 49 24.87 -27.28 40.49
C ARG A 49 23.37 -27.31 40.61
N GLU A 50 22.74 -28.09 39.75
CA GLU A 50 21.30 -28.15 39.61
C GLU A 50 20.77 -29.57 39.75
N ASP A 51 19.57 -29.70 40.30
CA ASP A 51 18.83 -30.96 40.32
C ASP A 51 18.08 -31.24 39.00
N ALA A 52 17.33 -32.33 38.95
CA ALA A 52 16.53 -32.71 37.78
C ALA A 52 15.38 -31.73 37.45
N HIS A 53 15.12 -30.74 38.30
CA HIS A 53 14.09 -29.73 38.15
C HIS A 53 14.68 -28.33 37.92
N GLY A 54 15.99 -28.21 37.69
CA GLY A 54 16.68 -26.93 37.48
C GLY A 54 16.78 -26.08 38.75
N GLN A 55 16.60 -26.69 39.94
CA GLN A 55 16.80 -25.99 41.21
C GLN A 55 18.24 -26.12 41.66
N PRO A 56 18.82 -25.09 42.31
CA PRO A 56 20.17 -25.15 42.80
C PRO A 56 20.29 -26.21 43.91
N ASP A 57 21.12 -27.23 43.68
CA ASP A 57 21.28 -28.41 44.54
C ASP A 57 22.66 -28.47 45.25
N GLY A 58 23.59 -27.60 44.85
CA GLY A 58 24.93 -27.56 45.41
C GLY A 58 25.76 -26.36 44.96
N LEU A 59 26.64 -25.89 45.86
CA LEU A 59 27.58 -24.79 45.60
C LEU A 59 28.99 -25.31 45.38
N GLU A 60 29.65 -24.82 44.35
CA GLU A 60 31.03 -25.14 43.98
C GLU A 60 31.87 -23.86 44.04
N ASN A 61 32.98 -23.91 44.79
CA ASN A 61 33.85 -22.75 44.94
C ASN A 61 34.63 -22.47 43.64
N ILE A 62 34.61 -21.23 43.16
CA ILE A 62 35.41 -20.76 42.03
C ILE A 62 36.66 -20.06 42.55
N GLU A 63 37.82 -20.70 42.41
CA GLU A 63 39.09 -20.17 42.95
C GLU A 63 39.61 -18.93 42.19
N SER A 64 39.25 -18.77 40.92
CA SER A 64 39.74 -17.67 40.07
C SER A 64 38.63 -17.16 39.16
N THR A 65 37.70 -16.40 39.74
CA THR A 65 36.59 -15.76 39.04
C THR A 65 37.07 -14.89 37.88
N ASP A 66 38.13 -14.10 38.09
CA ASP A 66 38.75 -13.25 37.06
C ASP A 66 39.21 -14.02 35.83
N LYS A 67 39.77 -15.22 36.01
CA LYS A 67 40.26 -16.04 34.89
C LYS A 67 39.11 -16.56 34.05
N ILE A 68 38.00 -16.94 34.70
CA ILE A 68 36.79 -17.40 33.99
C ILE A 68 36.15 -16.23 33.26
N ALA A 69 35.98 -15.07 33.91
CA ALA A 69 35.40 -13.88 33.30
C ALA A 69 36.18 -13.45 32.04
N ARG A 70 37.52 -13.43 32.11
CA ARG A 70 38.37 -13.15 30.93
C ARG A 70 38.21 -14.20 29.84
N SER A 71 38.20 -15.49 30.20
CA SER A 71 38.03 -16.56 29.21
C SER A 71 36.66 -16.51 28.52
N VAL A 72 35.61 -16.10 29.22
CA VAL A 72 34.26 -15.89 28.64
C VAL A 72 34.29 -14.69 27.70
N SER A 73 34.86 -13.56 28.12
CA SER A 73 35.01 -12.36 27.30
C SER A 73 35.81 -12.61 26.02
N ASP A 74 36.94 -13.32 26.14
CA ASP A 74 37.77 -13.70 24.99
C ASP A 74 36.95 -14.53 23.99
N VAL A 75 36.25 -15.57 24.43
CA VAL A 75 35.44 -16.40 23.51
C VAL A 75 34.27 -15.61 22.93
N LEU A 76 33.61 -14.76 23.73
CA LEU A 76 32.48 -13.96 23.30
C LEU A 76 32.85 -13.08 22.10
N SER A 77 34.00 -12.41 22.18
CA SER A 77 34.53 -11.55 21.11
C SER A 77 34.84 -12.27 19.79
N HIS A 78 34.93 -13.61 19.79
CA HIS A 78 35.22 -14.39 18.59
C HIS A 78 34.00 -15.06 17.99
N VAL A 79 32.95 -15.34 18.79
CA VAL A 79 31.82 -16.17 18.34
C VAL A 79 30.47 -15.46 18.41
N VAL A 80 30.41 -14.20 18.83
CA VAL A 80 29.18 -13.42 18.92
C VAL A 80 29.38 -12.07 18.25
N GLU A 81 28.46 -11.70 17.36
CA GLU A 81 28.49 -10.43 16.63
C GLU A 81 27.07 -9.83 16.57
N PRO A 82 26.87 -8.56 16.97
CA PRO A 82 27.83 -7.69 17.65
C PRO A 82 28.18 -8.21 19.07
N VAL A 83 29.33 -7.82 19.61
CA VAL A 83 29.78 -8.28 20.94
C VAL A 83 28.97 -7.57 22.03
N PRO A 84 28.18 -8.30 22.87
CA PRO A 84 27.40 -7.66 23.93
C PRO A 84 28.27 -7.26 25.11
N ASP A 85 27.88 -6.18 25.78
CA ASP A 85 28.36 -5.86 27.11
C ASP A 85 27.72 -6.77 28.17
N PHE A 86 28.52 -7.15 29.16
CA PHE A 86 28.03 -7.83 30.37
C PHE A 86 28.83 -7.36 31.58
N SER A 87 28.24 -7.44 32.76
CA SER A 87 28.94 -7.18 34.02
C SER A 87 29.07 -8.45 34.85
N THR A 88 30.00 -8.43 35.80
CA THR A 88 30.25 -9.57 36.68
C THR A 88 30.20 -9.18 38.14
N GLU A 89 29.60 -10.03 38.96
CA GLU A 89 29.54 -9.90 40.41
C GLU A 89 30.06 -11.19 41.07
N ILE A 90 30.80 -11.06 42.16
CA ILE A 90 31.22 -12.21 42.97
C ILE A 90 30.24 -12.34 44.13
N LEU A 91 29.57 -13.49 44.19
CA LEU A 91 28.63 -13.83 45.26
C LEU A 91 29.34 -14.71 46.29
N GLU A 92 29.24 -14.39 47.57
CA GLU A 92 29.82 -15.16 48.66
C GLU A 92 28.72 -15.90 49.43
N ILE A 93 28.46 -17.15 49.05
CA ILE A 93 27.38 -17.96 49.62
C ILE A 93 28.00 -19.14 50.39
N ASP A 94 27.72 -19.20 51.69
CA ASP A 94 28.22 -20.24 52.60
C ASP A 94 29.76 -20.39 52.57
N GLY A 95 30.47 -19.27 52.41
CA GLY A 95 31.94 -19.21 52.36
C GLY A 95 32.53 -19.76 51.06
N LYS A 96 31.74 -19.90 50.00
CA LYS A 96 32.18 -20.24 48.65
C LYS A 96 31.90 -19.07 47.71
N SER A 97 32.85 -18.78 46.83
CA SER A 97 32.72 -17.76 45.81
C SER A 97 32.02 -18.32 44.55
N GLN A 98 30.99 -17.64 44.08
CA GLN A 98 30.33 -17.85 42.79
C GLN A 98 30.54 -16.63 41.89
N LEU A 99 30.48 -16.84 40.58
CA LEU A 99 30.56 -15.76 39.60
C LEU A 99 29.19 -15.56 38.96
N ALA A 100 28.56 -14.43 39.21
CA ALA A 100 27.37 -14.00 38.51
C ALA A 100 27.77 -13.16 37.29
N ILE A 101 27.28 -13.53 36.12
CA ILE A 101 27.37 -12.77 34.88
C ILE A 101 26.01 -12.15 34.63
N ILE A 102 25.94 -10.82 34.64
CA ILE A 102 24.70 -10.06 34.48
C ILE A 102 24.66 -9.58 33.04
N VAL A 103 23.60 -9.99 32.33
CA VAL A 103 23.41 -9.76 30.90
C VAL A 103 22.23 -8.83 30.71
N GLU A 104 22.47 -7.71 30.04
CA GLU A 104 21.40 -6.79 29.66
C GLU A 104 20.76 -7.23 28.34
N SER A 105 19.46 -6.97 28.18
CA SER A 105 18.81 -7.09 26.88
C SER A 105 19.37 -6.02 25.94
N THR A 106 19.49 -6.33 24.67
CA THR A 106 19.95 -5.39 23.66
C THR A 106 18.95 -5.25 22.52
N GLU A 107 18.94 -4.06 21.93
CA GLU A 107 18.20 -3.73 20.73
C GLU A 107 18.97 -4.09 19.45
N GLU A 108 20.02 -4.88 19.50
CA GLU A 108 20.61 -5.45 18.29
C GLU A 108 20.44 -6.96 18.35
N LEU A 109 20.16 -7.60 17.21
CA LEU A 109 20.08 -9.06 17.19
C LEU A 109 21.48 -9.65 17.10
N LEU A 110 21.87 -10.41 18.12
CA LEU A 110 23.18 -11.04 18.23
C LEU A 110 23.20 -12.36 17.48
N SER A 111 24.12 -12.44 16.52
CA SER A 111 24.48 -13.69 15.87
C SER A 111 25.49 -14.48 16.70
N TYR A 112 25.49 -15.79 16.55
CA TYR A 112 26.38 -16.73 17.22
C TYR A 112 26.97 -17.71 16.20
N GLU A 113 28.30 -17.80 16.16
CA GLU A 113 29.01 -18.73 15.29
C GLU A 113 29.04 -20.14 15.90
N HIS A 114 28.47 -21.12 15.20
CA HIS A 114 28.39 -22.51 15.67
C HIS A 114 29.41 -23.40 14.95
N GLU A 115 30.11 -24.27 15.67
CA GLU A 115 31.24 -25.09 15.14
C GLU A 115 30.90 -25.99 13.95
N LYS A 116 29.62 -26.31 13.77
CA LYS A 116 29.15 -27.26 12.76
C LYS A 116 28.22 -26.65 11.71
N ILE A 117 27.86 -25.37 11.85
CA ILE A 117 26.88 -24.71 11.00
C ILE A 117 27.56 -23.44 10.49
N GLU A 118 27.74 -23.33 9.17
CA GLU A 118 28.41 -22.19 8.54
C GLU A 118 27.55 -20.92 8.53
N GLU A 119 26.23 -21.06 8.67
CA GLU A 119 25.29 -19.94 8.70
C GLU A 119 25.23 -19.27 10.08
N PRO A 120 25.07 -17.94 10.14
CA PRO A 120 24.90 -17.23 11.40
C PRO A 120 23.60 -17.67 12.09
N LEU A 121 23.69 -18.02 13.37
CA LEU A 121 22.54 -18.41 14.17
C LEU A 121 22.19 -17.31 15.16
N PHE A 122 20.90 -17.09 15.40
CA PHE A 122 20.42 -16.08 16.34
C PHE A 122 19.77 -16.77 17.55
N PRO A 123 20.55 -17.11 18.60
CA PRO A 123 19.99 -17.77 19.77
C PRO A 123 19.07 -16.83 20.53
N VAL A 124 17.95 -17.34 21.02
CA VAL A 124 17.03 -16.62 21.92
C VAL A 124 16.64 -17.53 23.07
N ARG A 125 16.68 -16.98 24.29
CA ARG A 125 16.23 -17.67 25.50
C ARG A 125 14.71 -17.69 25.54
N ARG A 126 14.11 -18.87 25.74
CA ARG A 126 12.68 -19.06 26.03
C ARG A 126 12.56 -20.00 27.22
N GLN A 127 12.16 -19.46 28.36
CA GLN A 127 12.15 -20.22 29.63
C GLN A 127 13.56 -20.78 29.93
N THR A 128 13.71 -22.10 30.06
CA THR A 128 14.97 -22.77 30.38
C THR A 128 15.78 -23.19 29.15
N GLU A 129 15.27 -22.95 27.94
CA GLU A 129 15.90 -23.43 26.71
C GLU A 129 16.40 -22.30 25.82
N VAL A 130 17.51 -22.57 25.13
CA VAL A 130 17.99 -21.73 24.02
C VAL A 130 17.59 -22.37 22.71
N ARG A 131 16.73 -21.68 21.97
CA ARG A 131 16.41 -22.01 20.58
C ARG A 131 17.04 -21.00 19.63
N TYR A 132 17.15 -21.34 18.37
CA TYR A 132 17.56 -20.41 17.32
C TYR A 132 16.32 -19.82 16.64
N LEU A 133 16.34 -18.53 16.36
CA LEU A 133 15.30 -17.88 15.58
C LEU A 133 15.33 -18.39 14.14
N SER A 134 14.14 -18.59 13.56
CA SER A 134 13.99 -18.81 12.13
C SER A 134 14.21 -17.50 11.36
N GLY A 135 14.51 -17.58 10.05
CA GLY A 135 14.67 -16.39 9.21
C GLY A 135 13.46 -15.45 9.25
N HIS A 136 12.24 -15.98 9.40
CA HIS A 136 11.03 -15.17 9.55
C HIS A 136 10.99 -14.40 10.87
N GLU A 137 11.45 -15.01 11.97
CA GLU A 137 11.48 -14.34 13.27
C GLU A 137 12.60 -13.30 13.35
N VAL A 138 13.75 -13.57 12.70
CA VAL A 138 14.82 -12.58 12.51
C VAL A 138 14.29 -11.37 11.74
N GLN A 139 13.54 -11.60 10.65
CA GLN A 139 12.90 -10.54 9.88
C GLN A 139 11.91 -9.71 10.72
N ILE A 140 11.08 -10.36 11.55
CA ILE A 140 10.15 -9.67 12.47
C ILE A 140 10.94 -8.81 13.46
N HIS A 141 12.02 -9.34 14.04
CA HIS A 141 12.83 -8.63 15.03
C HIS A 141 13.44 -7.33 14.47
N TYR A 142 14.05 -7.40 13.27
CA TYR A 142 14.57 -6.19 12.63
C TYR A 142 13.46 -5.21 12.23
N ARG A 143 12.31 -5.71 11.77
CA ARG A 143 11.16 -4.86 11.48
C ARG A 143 10.69 -4.12 12.74
N ASP A 144 10.62 -4.80 13.87
CA ASP A 144 10.16 -4.22 15.13
C ASP A 144 11.17 -3.22 15.73
N GLN A 145 12.47 -3.35 15.42
CA GLN A 145 13.51 -2.38 15.80
C GLN A 145 13.56 -1.16 14.90
N ILE A 146 13.41 -1.36 13.59
CA ILE A 146 13.17 -0.27 12.64
C ILE A 146 11.92 0.52 13.07
N ASN A 147 10.90 -0.16 13.56
CA ASN A 147 9.68 0.45 14.10
C ASN A 147 9.77 0.87 15.58
N GLY A 148 10.85 0.49 16.29
CA GLY A 148 10.98 0.58 17.74
C GLY A 148 11.59 1.90 18.22
N ASN A 149 12.42 2.52 17.38
CA ASN A 149 12.90 3.90 17.53
C ASN A 149 11.91 4.95 17.03
N SER A 150 10.73 4.51 16.59
CA SER A 150 9.68 5.32 15.98
C SER A 150 8.34 5.08 16.68
N LYS A 151 8.33 4.89 18.00
CA LYS A 151 7.06 4.87 18.77
C LYS A 151 6.45 6.25 18.99
N ASP A 152 7.17 7.32 18.64
CA ASP A 152 6.61 8.65 18.38
C ASP A 152 6.24 8.86 16.89
N ASP A 153 6.49 7.85 16.05
CA ASP A 153 6.24 7.82 14.60
C ASP A 153 5.44 6.54 14.26
N GLU A 154 4.28 6.38 14.91
CA GLU A 154 3.16 5.75 14.20
C GLU A 154 2.95 6.56 12.91
N GLU A 155 3.56 6.06 11.83
CA GLU A 155 3.26 6.40 10.44
C GLU A 155 2.95 7.88 10.20
N ARG A 156 3.96 8.68 9.81
CA ARG A 156 3.68 9.73 8.81
C ARG A 156 3.20 9.01 7.55
N LEU A 157 1.95 8.58 7.56
CA LEU A 157 1.18 8.26 6.39
C LEU A 157 1.40 9.44 5.47
N LEU A 158 2.15 9.20 4.39
CA LEU A 158 2.39 10.22 3.39
C LEU A 158 1.01 10.75 2.99
N ARG A 159 0.78 12.03 3.25
CA ARG A 159 -0.44 12.71 2.82
C ARG A 159 -0.11 13.44 1.54
N LEU A 160 -0.97 13.30 0.55
CA LEU A 160 -0.94 14.20 -0.60
C LEU A 160 -1.17 15.63 -0.10
N PRO A 161 -0.46 16.62 -0.66
CA PRO A 161 -0.64 18.02 -0.29
C PRO A 161 -2.11 18.41 -0.38
N ASP A 162 -2.54 19.29 0.51
CA ASP A 162 -3.87 19.89 0.41
C ASP A 162 -3.85 20.82 -0.82
N SER A 163 -4.42 20.36 -1.93
CA SER A 163 -4.61 21.19 -3.10
C SER A 163 -5.71 22.20 -2.77
N GLU A 164 -5.34 23.44 -2.43
CA GLU A 164 -6.29 24.56 -2.29
C GLU A 164 -6.85 25.04 -3.65
N GLY A 165 -6.52 24.37 -4.75
CA GLY A 165 -7.00 24.68 -6.09
C GLY A 165 -8.47 24.33 -6.29
N GLU A 166 -9.16 25.11 -7.10
CA GLU A 166 -10.51 24.80 -7.57
C GLU A 166 -10.51 23.43 -8.27
N THR A 167 -11.38 22.53 -7.82
CA THR A 167 -11.53 21.22 -8.45
C THR A 167 -12.16 21.39 -9.82
N SER A 168 -11.43 21.05 -10.88
CA SER A 168 -11.95 21.07 -12.25
C SER A 168 -12.67 19.75 -12.55
N ASN A 169 -13.91 19.63 -12.08
CA ASN A 169 -14.80 18.53 -12.41
C ASN A 169 -16.08 19.06 -13.08
N TYR A 170 -16.76 18.18 -13.80
CA TYR A 170 -18.03 18.49 -14.46
C TYR A 170 -19.08 17.50 -13.99
N PHE A 171 -20.22 18.02 -13.54
CA PHE A 171 -21.37 17.20 -13.18
C PHE A 171 -22.18 16.81 -14.43
N ILE A 172 -22.54 15.53 -14.52
CA ILE A 172 -23.39 14.96 -15.56
C ILE A 172 -24.55 14.23 -14.89
N GLU A 173 -25.77 14.61 -15.29
CA GLU A 173 -27.00 13.94 -14.85
C GLU A 173 -27.07 12.52 -15.44
N CYS A 174 -27.34 11.54 -14.58
CA CYS A 174 -27.41 10.14 -14.93
C CYS A 174 -28.70 9.53 -14.36
N PRO A 175 -29.90 10.06 -14.67
CA PRO A 175 -31.13 9.83 -13.90
C PRO A 175 -31.56 8.36 -13.77
N ASP A 176 -31.29 7.53 -14.78
CA ASP A 176 -31.56 6.08 -14.76
C ASP A 176 -30.32 5.25 -14.35
N GLY A 177 -29.26 5.92 -13.90
CA GLY A 177 -27.95 5.35 -13.58
C GLY A 177 -27.93 4.58 -12.29
N HIS A 178 -27.52 3.31 -12.37
CA HIS A 178 -27.13 2.55 -11.20
C HIS A 178 -25.71 2.96 -10.76
N ILE A 179 -25.47 3.05 -9.45
CA ILE A 179 -24.19 3.54 -8.93
C ILE A 179 -22.97 2.73 -9.39
N SER A 180 -23.18 1.45 -9.70
CA SER A 180 -22.16 0.54 -10.20
C SER A 180 -21.91 0.62 -11.71
N GLU A 181 -22.61 1.49 -12.44
CA GLU A 181 -22.49 1.62 -13.89
C GLU A 181 -21.75 2.91 -14.23
N LEU A 182 -20.45 2.79 -14.52
CA LEU A 182 -19.57 3.95 -14.71
C LEU A 182 -19.07 4.04 -16.15
N CYS A 183 -19.04 5.28 -16.65
CA CYS A 183 -18.36 5.61 -17.89
C CYS A 183 -17.08 6.39 -17.60
N LEU A 184 -15.93 5.87 -18.03
CA LEU A 184 -14.66 6.60 -18.07
C LEU A 184 -14.49 7.26 -19.43
N PHE A 185 -14.26 8.57 -19.45
CA PHE A 185 -13.99 9.31 -20.67
C PHE A 185 -12.47 9.49 -20.80
N THR A 186 -11.83 8.75 -21.70
CA THR A 186 -10.39 8.87 -21.93
C THR A 186 -9.97 8.35 -23.32
N PRO A 187 -8.96 8.98 -23.97
CA PRO A 187 -8.35 8.47 -25.20
C PRO A 187 -7.32 7.33 -25.00
N HIS A 188 -7.17 6.79 -23.78
CA HIS A 188 -6.16 5.79 -23.38
C HIS A 188 -5.88 4.66 -24.38
N TYR A 189 -4.60 4.30 -24.47
CA TYR A 189 -4.08 3.20 -25.27
C TYR A 189 -4.35 1.84 -24.60
N PHE A 190 -4.46 0.79 -25.42
CA PHE A 190 -4.63 -0.58 -24.95
C PHE A 190 -3.36 -1.39 -25.27
N PRO A 191 -2.75 -2.04 -24.27
CA PRO A 191 -1.64 -2.96 -24.50
C PRO A 191 -2.03 -4.07 -25.48
N ASN A 192 -1.08 -4.55 -26.27
CA ASN A 192 -1.32 -5.63 -27.22
C ASN A 192 -1.53 -6.99 -26.52
N LYS A 193 -0.86 -7.20 -25.38
CA LYS A 193 -0.96 -8.43 -24.57
C LYS A 193 -1.11 -8.06 -23.09
N PRO A 194 -2.27 -7.53 -22.69
CA PRO A 194 -2.42 -6.98 -21.36
C PRO A 194 -2.39 -8.05 -20.27
N TYR A 195 -1.54 -7.83 -19.27
CA TYR A 195 -1.54 -8.56 -18.01
C TYR A 195 -2.02 -7.65 -16.89
N ARG A 196 -2.94 -8.17 -16.08
CA ARG A 196 -3.50 -7.50 -14.93
C ARG A 196 -2.83 -7.97 -13.65
N VAL A 197 -2.38 -7.03 -12.83
CA VAL A 197 -1.97 -7.22 -11.44
C VAL A 197 -2.89 -6.39 -10.55
N VAL A 198 -3.30 -6.94 -9.41
CA VAL A 198 -4.32 -6.32 -8.53
C VAL A 198 -3.80 -6.20 -7.11
N ALA A 199 -3.97 -5.02 -6.53
CA ALA A 199 -3.86 -4.79 -5.10
C ALA A 199 -5.23 -4.34 -4.57
N GLN A 200 -5.69 -4.89 -3.46
CA GLN A 200 -6.99 -4.55 -2.88
C GLN A 200 -6.93 -4.41 -1.37
N LEU A 201 -7.74 -3.50 -0.85
CA LEU A 201 -8.04 -3.29 0.56
C LEU A 201 -9.54 -3.07 0.75
N ASP A 202 -10.07 -3.59 1.86
CA ASP A 202 -11.48 -3.47 2.23
C ASP A 202 -11.59 -2.79 3.60
N TYR A 203 -12.61 -1.95 3.79
CA TYR A 203 -12.94 -1.29 5.06
C TYR A 203 -11.74 -0.58 5.70
N ILE A 204 -11.14 0.36 4.98
CA ILE A 204 -9.97 1.12 5.44
C ILE A 204 -10.34 2.53 5.88
N SER A 205 -9.51 3.10 6.78
CA SER A 205 -9.62 4.51 7.15
C SER A 205 -9.25 5.43 5.99
N GLU A 206 -9.69 6.68 6.08
CA GLU A 206 -9.36 7.71 5.09
C GLU A 206 -7.85 7.95 5.02
N GLU A 207 -7.18 8.08 6.18
CA GLU A 207 -5.72 8.24 6.25
C GLU A 207 -4.98 7.08 5.58
N ARG A 208 -5.49 5.85 5.70
CA ARG A 208 -4.89 4.69 5.05
C ARG A 208 -5.05 4.76 3.53
N ALA A 209 -6.20 5.22 3.03
CA ALA A 209 -6.41 5.42 1.61
C ALA A 209 -5.50 6.54 1.07
N GLU A 210 -5.38 7.67 1.78
CA GLU A 210 -4.47 8.77 1.43
C GLU A 210 -3.02 8.33 1.32
N HIS A 211 -2.58 7.48 2.24
CA HIS A 211 -1.24 6.91 2.17
C HIS A 211 -1.04 6.05 0.93
N VAL A 212 -2.00 5.18 0.59
CA VAL A 212 -1.95 4.40 -0.65
C VAL A 212 -1.87 5.35 -1.85
N PHE A 213 -2.68 6.40 -1.86
CA PHE A 213 -2.66 7.39 -2.93
C PHE A 213 -1.32 8.12 -3.02
N SER A 214 -0.72 8.51 -1.90
CA SER A 214 0.58 9.19 -1.92
C SER A 214 1.72 8.26 -2.36
N VAL A 215 1.67 6.98 -2.02
CA VAL A 215 2.65 5.98 -2.48
C VAL A 215 2.50 5.75 -3.98
N LEU A 216 1.27 5.69 -4.51
CA LEU A 216 1.04 5.56 -5.94
C LEU A 216 1.62 6.74 -6.71
N GLU A 217 1.36 7.96 -6.25
CA GLU A 217 1.90 9.16 -6.89
C GLU A 217 3.42 9.19 -6.87
N GLY A 218 4.02 8.90 -5.71
CA GLY A 218 5.47 8.95 -5.55
C GLY A 218 6.22 7.89 -6.36
N LEU A 219 5.58 6.77 -6.70
CA LEU A 219 6.21 5.67 -7.44
C LEU A 219 5.88 5.64 -8.93
N PHE A 220 4.77 6.26 -9.36
CA PHE A 220 4.24 6.12 -10.72
C PHE A 220 3.91 7.44 -11.43
N ASP A 221 4.14 8.59 -10.78
CA ASP A 221 3.95 9.93 -11.37
C ASP A 221 2.59 10.10 -12.07
N LEU A 222 1.50 9.89 -11.31
CA LEU A 222 0.14 9.86 -11.87
C LEU A 222 -0.42 11.26 -12.20
N SER A 223 0.34 12.32 -11.93
CA SER A 223 0.00 13.71 -12.26
C SER A 223 0.05 14.05 -13.75
N GLY A 224 0.18 13.05 -14.63
CA GLY A 224 0.14 13.21 -16.07
C GLY A 224 -1.16 13.84 -16.62
N PRO A 225 -1.10 14.48 -17.81
CA PRO A 225 -2.25 15.14 -18.44
C PRO A 225 -3.39 14.19 -18.83
N ASP A 226 -3.08 12.90 -18.99
CA ASP A 226 -4.01 11.85 -19.43
C ASP A 226 -4.69 11.13 -18.25
N CYS A 227 -4.42 11.56 -17.03
CA CYS A 227 -5.09 11.09 -15.83
C CYS A 227 -6.55 11.56 -15.81
N ARG A 228 -7.51 10.64 -15.94
CA ARG A 228 -8.95 10.92 -16.01
C ARG A 228 -9.69 10.14 -14.94
N PHE A 229 -10.78 10.71 -14.44
CA PHE A 229 -11.60 10.03 -13.44
C PHE A 229 -13.09 10.25 -13.64
N THR A 230 -13.86 9.37 -13.00
CA THR A 230 -15.31 9.48 -12.86
C THR A 230 -15.70 9.05 -11.46
N ILE A 231 -16.52 9.85 -10.80
CA ILE A 231 -17.09 9.56 -9.48
C ILE A 231 -18.60 9.52 -9.64
N ASN A 232 -19.21 8.42 -9.26
CA ASN A 232 -20.62 8.13 -9.47
C ASN A 232 -21.34 8.10 -8.13
N GLN A 233 -22.50 8.73 -8.09
CA GLN A 233 -23.55 8.57 -7.08
C GLN A 233 -24.80 8.03 -7.75
N SER A 234 -25.84 7.69 -6.98
CA SER A 234 -27.11 7.35 -7.64
C SER A 234 -27.59 8.58 -8.40
N ASN A 235 -28.03 8.37 -9.64
CA ASN A 235 -28.58 9.39 -10.52
C ASN A 235 -27.63 10.51 -11.03
N GLY A 236 -26.33 10.50 -10.72
CA GLY A 236 -25.41 11.55 -11.14
C GLY A 236 -23.93 11.16 -11.09
N ALA A 237 -23.11 11.81 -11.92
CA ALA A 237 -21.68 11.54 -12.00
C ALA A 237 -20.85 12.83 -12.13
N TRP A 238 -19.67 12.85 -11.51
CA TRP A 238 -18.64 13.87 -11.74
C TRP A 238 -17.53 13.27 -12.57
N ILE A 239 -17.16 13.98 -13.63
CA ILE A 239 -16.03 13.61 -14.48
C ILE A 239 -14.95 14.68 -14.39
N GLY A 240 -13.69 14.28 -14.42
CA GLY A 240 -12.60 15.24 -14.28
C GLY A 240 -11.27 14.68 -14.75
N SER A 241 -10.21 15.41 -14.43
CA SER A 241 -8.85 15.01 -14.74
C SER A 241 -7.84 15.48 -13.71
N GLY A 242 -6.70 14.82 -13.69
CA GLY A 242 -5.63 15.03 -12.73
C GLY A 242 -5.80 14.16 -11.49
N TYR A 243 -4.69 13.60 -11.04
CA TYR A 243 -4.65 12.71 -9.89
C TYR A 243 -4.96 13.44 -8.57
N GLU A 244 -4.33 14.60 -8.36
CA GLU A 244 -4.61 15.45 -7.19
C GLU A 244 -6.08 15.86 -7.13
N ASN A 245 -6.65 16.27 -8.28
CA ASN A 245 -8.05 16.64 -8.40
C ASN A 245 -8.98 15.47 -8.06
N PHE A 246 -8.65 14.23 -8.47
CA PHE A 246 -9.41 13.05 -8.08
C PHE A 246 -9.43 12.85 -6.56
N VAL A 247 -8.26 12.93 -5.91
CA VAL A 247 -8.16 12.76 -4.46
C VAL A 247 -8.87 13.91 -3.72
N ALA A 248 -8.69 15.15 -4.17
CA ALA A 248 -9.38 16.31 -3.63
C ALA A 248 -10.91 16.16 -3.73
N ASN A 249 -11.41 15.65 -4.86
CA ASN A 249 -12.82 15.35 -5.05
C ASN A 249 -13.31 14.27 -4.06
N LEU A 250 -12.52 13.23 -3.79
CA LEU A 250 -12.89 12.19 -2.82
C LEU A 250 -12.90 12.69 -1.36
N ARG A 251 -12.08 13.69 -1.04
CA ARG A 251 -12.07 14.37 0.27
C ARG A 251 -13.25 15.32 0.41
N ASN A 252 -13.45 16.21 -0.57
CA ASN A 252 -14.38 17.34 -0.52
C ASN A 252 -15.79 16.99 -1.00
N ARG A 253 -16.32 15.84 -0.57
CA ARG A 253 -17.60 15.31 -1.06
C ARG A 253 -18.79 16.20 -0.75
N GLU A 254 -18.83 16.78 0.46
CA GLU A 254 -19.89 17.70 0.87
C GLU A 254 -19.99 18.90 -0.08
N SER A 255 -18.85 19.50 -0.45
CA SER A 255 -18.81 20.61 -1.40
C SER A 255 -19.37 20.21 -2.77
N ARG A 256 -18.99 19.04 -3.31
CA ARG A 256 -19.53 18.56 -4.60
C ARG A 256 -21.04 18.34 -4.55
N TYR A 257 -21.58 17.87 -3.43
CA TYR A 257 -23.02 17.63 -3.29
C TYR A 257 -23.79 18.94 -3.19
N LEU A 258 -23.26 19.91 -2.42
CA LEU A 258 -23.83 21.24 -2.33
C LEU A 258 -23.89 21.94 -3.69
N GLU A 259 -22.85 21.82 -4.51
CA GLU A 259 -22.84 22.38 -5.88
C GLU A 259 -23.98 21.83 -6.76
N VAL A 260 -24.29 20.54 -6.62
CA VAL A 260 -25.39 19.89 -7.36
C VAL A 260 -26.75 20.31 -6.80
N GLU A 261 -26.91 20.37 -5.47
CA GLU A 261 -28.13 20.85 -4.83
C GLU A 261 -28.43 22.31 -5.19
N ASP A 262 -27.40 23.17 -5.23
CA ASP A 262 -27.50 24.59 -5.62
C ASP A 262 -27.93 24.76 -7.09
N SER A 263 -27.62 23.79 -7.95
CA SER A 263 -28.11 23.74 -9.33
C SER A 263 -29.60 23.39 -9.44
N GLY A 264 -30.21 22.93 -8.34
CA GLY A 264 -31.60 22.48 -8.27
C GLY A 264 -31.81 21.01 -8.68
N TYR A 265 -30.74 20.24 -8.82
CA TYR A 265 -30.81 18.81 -9.12
C TYR A 265 -30.85 17.98 -7.81
N GLU A 266 -31.79 17.04 -7.73
CA GLU A 266 -31.97 16.20 -6.53
C GLU A 266 -31.13 14.92 -6.66
N LEU A 267 -30.01 14.89 -5.94
CA LEU A 267 -29.10 13.75 -5.92
C LEU A 267 -29.59 12.67 -4.94
N GLU A 268 -29.68 11.42 -5.39
CA GLU A 268 -30.00 10.29 -4.52
C GLU A 268 -28.73 9.70 -3.89
N LEU A 269 -28.43 10.09 -2.65
CA LEU A 269 -27.24 9.62 -1.96
C LEU A 269 -27.34 8.14 -1.59
N TYR A 270 -26.40 7.34 -2.09
CA TYR A 270 -26.19 5.95 -1.63
C TYR A 270 -25.22 5.90 -0.45
N ASP A 271 -25.06 4.72 0.18
CA ASP A 271 -24.18 4.55 1.35
C ASP A 271 -22.68 4.82 1.07
N HIS A 272 -22.28 4.83 -0.21
CA HIS A 272 -20.90 5.06 -0.66
C HIS A 272 -20.90 5.59 -2.08
N ASP A 273 -19.84 6.31 -2.46
CA ASP A 273 -19.59 6.68 -3.86
C ASP A 273 -18.97 5.48 -4.59
N GLN A 274 -19.00 5.51 -5.92
CA GLN A 274 -18.11 4.69 -6.74
C GLN A 274 -17.23 5.56 -7.60
N ALA A 275 -15.93 5.51 -7.35
CA ALA A 275 -14.95 6.35 -8.00
C ALA A 275 -13.96 5.49 -8.78
N VAL A 276 -13.69 5.86 -10.03
CA VAL A 276 -12.68 5.22 -10.86
C VAL A 276 -11.78 6.29 -11.45
N LEU A 277 -10.47 6.10 -11.32
CA LEU A 277 -9.43 6.86 -12.00
C LEU A 277 -8.65 5.94 -12.91
N ILE A 278 -8.23 6.46 -14.06
CA ILE A 278 -7.29 5.82 -14.98
C ILE A 278 -6.16 6.79 -15.31
N SER A 279 -4.93 6.27 -15.31
CA SER A 279 -3.73 7.02 -15.70
C SER A 279 -2.75 6.09 -16.42
N ASP A 280 -1.90 6.67 -17.26
CA ASP A 280 -0.76 5.96 -17.83
C ASP A 280 0.37 5.83 -16.81
N LEU A 281 1.20 4.81 -17.02
CA LEU A 281 2.37 4.46 -16.21
C LEU A 281 3.66 4.58 -17.04
N ASP A 282 3.66 5.39 -18.08
CA ASP A 282 4.69 5.35 -19.15
C ASP A 282 6.13 5.57 -18.66
N VAL A 283 6.31 6.19 -17.49
CA VAL A 283 7.63 6.43 -16.90
C VAL A 283 8.26 5.11 -16.43
N GLU A 284 7.53 4.30 -15.67
CA GLU A 284 8.00 3.03 -15.12
C GLU A 284 7.72 1.85 -16.04
N TYR A 285 6.56 1.89 -16.72
CA TYR A 285 6.03 0.85 -17.58
C TYR A 285 5.47 1.47 -18.86
N PRO A 286 6.28 1.57 -19.93
CA PRO A 286 5.79 2.03 -21.22
C PRO A 286 4.56 1.24 -21.68
N GLU A 287 3.60 1.93 -22.31
CA GLU A 287 2.38 1.30 -22.84
C GLU A 287 1.56 0.57 -21.77
N SER A 288 1.60 1.06 -20.53
CA SER A 288 0.88 0.46 -19.40
C SER A 288 0.03 1.51 -18.70
N SER A 289 -1.02 1.06 -18.03
CA SER A 289 -1.96 1.95 -17.34
C SER A 289 -2.30 1.43 -15.94
N VAL A 290 -2.68 2.33 -15.05
CA VAL A 290 -3.26 2.00 -13.75
C VAL A 290 -4.72 2.43 -13.72
N LEU A 291 -5.58 1.57 -13.17
CA LEU A 291 -6.94 1.92 -12.81
C LEU A 291 -7.12 1.80 -11.31
N ILE A 292 -7.53 2.88 -10.68
CA ILE A 292 -7.82 2.93 -9.26
C ILE A 292 -9.33 2.99 -9.08
N TYR A 293 -9.88 2.04 -8.35
CA TYR A 293 -11.26 2.06 -7.89
C TYR A 293 -11.30 2.37 -6.41
N ALA A 294 -12.13 3.35 -6.02
CA ALA A 294 -12.34 3.72 -4.64
C ALA A 294 -13.84 3.83 -4.34
N ALA A 295 -14.26 3.34 -3.18
CA ALA A 295 -15.65 3.40 -2.71
C ALA A 295 -15.75 4.04 -1.33
N PRO A 296 -15.62 5.38 -1.21
CA PRO A 296 -15.67 6.09 0.05
C PRO A 296 -17.09 6.12 0.64
N PHE A 297 -17.26 6.02 1.95
CA PHE A 297 -18.58 6.00 2.62
C PHE A 297 -19.21 7.38 2.66
N THR A 298 -20.45 7.57 2.20
CA THR A 298 -21.11 8.89 2.27
C THR A 298 -21.37 9.36 3.70
N SER A 299 -21.61 8.43 4.62
CA SER A 299 -21.97 8.74 6.01
C SER A 299 -20.78 8.96 6.96
N GLY A 300 -19.54 8.89 6.49
CA GLY A 300 -18.38 9.02 7.37
C GLY A 300 -17.01 8.91 6.69
N PRO A 301 -15.93 9.04 7.47
CA PRO A 301 -14.58 8.89 6.96
C PRO A 301 -14.29 7.42 6.62
N GLY A 302 -13.49 7.22 5.57
CA GLY A 302 -13.02 5.90 5.16
C GLY A 302 -13.67 5.34 3.92
N TYR A 303 -13.20 4.15 3.54
CA TYR A 303 -13.47 3.51 2.27
C TYR A 303 -13.97 2.09 2.49
N ARG A 304 -15.08 1.75 1.83
CA ARG A 304 -15.59 0.38 1.74
C ARG A 304 -14.61 -0.52 0.99
N HIS A 305 -14.12 -0.03 -0.14
CA HIS A 305 -13.18 -0.74 -1.01
C HIS A 305 -12.19 0.25 -1.62
N LEU A 306 -10.92 -0.18 -1.74
CA LEU A 306 -9.89 0.48 -2.53
C LEU A 306 -9.14 -0.60 -3.32
N THR A 307 -9.19 -0.52 -4.65
CA THR A 307 -8.55 -1.49 -5.55
C THR A 307 -7.68 -0.76 -6.55
N VAL A 308 -6.44 -1.19 -6.69
CA VAL A 308 -5.50 -0.72 -7.70
C VAL A 308 -5.25 -1.85 -8.69
N ASN A 309 -5.60 -1.61 -9.96
CA ASN A 309 -5.40 -2.54 -11.05
C ASN A 309 -4.30 -1.99 -11.96
N PHE A 310 -3.17 -2.68 -12.01
CA PHE A 310 -2.11 -2.39 -12.96
C PHE A 310 -2.36 -3.21 -14.23
N LEU A 311 -2.37 -2.54 -15.38
CA LEU A 311 -2.50 -3.11 -16.71
C LEU A 311 -1.17 -2.95 -17.45
N ILE A 312 -0.42 -4.04 -17.59
CA ILE A 312 0.96 -4.02 -18.09
C ILE A 312 1.00 -4.73 -19.45
N ASP A 313 1.73 -4.18 -20.43
CA ASP A 313 1.95 -4.89 -21.69
C ASP A 313 2.93 -6.05 -21.53
N GLY A 314 2.46 -7.28 -21.72
CA GLY A 314 3.26 -8.47 -21.54
C GLY A 314 3.61 -8.76 -20.08
N GLN A 315 4.63 -9.60 -19.87
CA GLN A 315 5.12 -9.88 -18.52
C GLN A 315 6.08 -8.76 -18.09
N PRO A 316 5.87 -8.14 -16.91
CA PRO A 316 6.75 -7.07 -16.44
C PRO A 316 8.18 -7.57 -16.35
N VAL A 317 9.09 -6.92 -17.07
CA VAL A 317 10.53 -7.22 -17.05
C VAL A 317 11.15 -6.73 -15.74
N ASP A 318 10.62 -5.64 -15.19
CA ASP A 318 10.94 -5.12 -13.87
C ASP A 318 9.70 -5.18 -12.98
N VAL A 319 9.80 -5.83 -11.82
CA VAL A 319 8.71 -5.91 -10.84
C VAL A 319 8.99 -5.04 -9.62
N ARG A 320 10.15 -4.35 -9.56
CA ARG A 320 10.56 -3.58 -8.39
C ARG A 320 9.55 -2.48 -8.03
N PRO A 321 9.04 -1.65 -8.96
CA PRO A 321 8.03 -0.64 -8.59
C PRO A 321 6.76 -1.24 -7.99
N LEU A 322 6.33 -2.42 -8.46
CA LEU A 322 5.17 -3.11 -7.91
C LEU A 322 5.46 -3.68 -6.52
N VAL A 323 6.62 -4.31 -6.33
CA VAL A 323 7.04 -4.83 -5.01
C VAL A 323 7.16 -3.68 -4.01
N GLU A 324 7.81 -2.58 -4.41
CA GLU A 324 7.95 -1.38 -3.60
C GLU A 324 6.59 -0.76 -3.26
N PHE A 325 5.69 -0.66 -4.24
CA PHE A 325 4.31 -0.26 -3.99
C PHE A 325 3.63 -1.18 -2.97
N SER A 326 3.76 -2.51 -3.11
CA SER A 326 3.17 -3.49 -2.19
C SER A 326 3.73 -3.35 -0.77
N GLU A 327 5.03 -3.11 -0.64
CA GLU A 327 5.72 -2.95 0.64
C GLU A 327 5.33 -1.64 1.33
N GLN A 328 5.40 -0.51 0.62
CA GLN A 328 5.07 0.81 1.17
C GLN A 328 3.57 0.93 1.46
N SER A 329 2.71 0.58 0.51
CA SER A 329 1.24 0.65 0.67
C SER A 329 0.65 -0.49 1.51
N LYS A 330 1.47 -1.46 1.93
CA LYS A 330 1.07 -2.72 2.59
C LYS A 330 -0.08 -3.47 1.88
N MET A 331 -0.33 -3.17 0.60
CA MET A 331 -1.33 -3.86 -0.20
C MET A 331 -0.72 -5.14 -0.76
N ARG A 332 -1.45 -6.26 -0.68
CA ARG A 332 -0.98 -7.51 -1.28
C ARG A 332 -1.28 -7.53 -2.77
N LEU A 333 -0.26 -7.77 -3.58
CA LEU A 333 -0.43 -7.97 -5.02
C LEU A 333 -0.92 -9.39 -5.32
N SER A 334 -1.82 -9.50 -6.28
CA SER A 334 -2.24 -10.75 -6.88
C SER A 334 -1.22 -11.24 -7.92
N THR A 335 -1.34 -12.50 -8.32
CA THR A 335 -0.60 -13.03 -9.46
C THR A 335 -1.08 -12.38 -10.76
N ALA A 336 -0.15 -12.03 -11.65
CA ALA A 336 -0.48 -11.49 -12.97
C ALA A 336 -1.39 -12.46 -13.76
N LYS A 337 -2.43 -11.92 -14.40
CA LYS A 337 -3.37 -12.68 -15.24
C LYS A 337 -3.55 -11.98 -16.58
N GLY A 338 -3.50 -12.73 -17.67
CA GLY A 338 -3.88 -12.20 -18.98
C GLY A 338 -5.35 -11.76 -18.95
N VAL A 339 -5.62 -10.61 -19.56
CA VAL A 339 -6.98 -10.09 -19.75
C VAL A 339 -7.20 -9.77 -21.22
N GLU A 340 -8.46 -9.73 -21.64
CA GLU A 340 -8.84 -9.30 -22.98
C GLU A 340 -9.57 -7.96 -22.85
N ILE A 341 -9.18 -7.00 -23.68
CA ILE A 341 -9.87 -5.72 -23.81
C ILE A 341 -10.10 -5.54 -25.30
N ASP A 342 -11.38 -5.51 -25.68
CA ASP A 342 -11.78 -5.43 -27.08
C ASP A 342 -12.48 -4.09 -27.35
N PRO A 343 -11.73 -3.06 -27.78
CA PRO A 343 -12.32 -1.76 -28.10
C PRO A 343 -13.12 -1.84 -29.40
N GLN A 344 -14.42 -1.58 -29.29
CA GLN A 344 -15.36 -1.57 -30.40
C GLN A 344 -15.56 -0.13 -30.89
N GLY A 345 -15.21 0.13 -32.15
CA GLY A 345 -15.39 1.43 -32.80
C GLY A 345 -16.53 1.44 -33.82
N LEU A 346 -17.15 2.59 -34.04
CA LEU A 346 -18.06 2.74 -35.17
C LEU A 346 -17.31 2.84 -36.50
N PRO A 347 -17.80 2.17 -37.56
CA PRO A 347 -17.23 2.31 -38.89
C PRO A 347 -17.47 3.71 -39.49
N SER A 348 -18.61 4.33 -39.16
CA SER A 348 -19.01 5.68 -39.59
C SER A 348 -19.30 6.53 -38.34
N PRO A 349 -18.26 7.06 -37.68
CA PRO A 349 -18.42 7.87 -36.47
C PRO A 349 -19.12 9.22 -36.77
N ASP A 350 -19.01 9.72 -37.99
CA ASP A 350 -19.64 10.94 -38.51
C ASP A 350 -21.17 10.94 -38.47
N ASP A 351 -21.80 9.76 -38.40
CA ASP A 351 -23.25 9.61 -38.20
C ASP A 351 -23.72 9.96 -36.78
N ILE A 352 -22.80 10.16 -35.84
CA ILE A 352 -23.13 10.56 -34.48
C ILE A 352 -23.20 12.10 -34.43
N PRO A 353 -24.38 12.69 -34.16
CA PRO A 353 -24.50 14.14 -34.05
C PRO A 353 -23.73 14.65 -32.83
N VAL A 354 -23.09 15.81 -32.98
CA VAL A 354 -22.43 16.53 -31.89
C VAL A 354 -23.30 17.71 -31.49
N ASP A 355 -24.22 17.48 -30.56
CA ASP A 355 -25.04 18.53 -29.98
C ASP A 355 -24.28 19.16 -28.79
N LEU A 356 -23.53 20.23 -29.06
CA LEU A 356 -22.70 20.91 -28.06
C LEU A 356 -23.57 21.53 -26.94
N VAL A 357 -23.25 21.19 -25.71
CA VAL A 357 -23.84 21.81 -24.51
C VAL A 357 -22.87 22.85 -23.95
N GLU A 358 -21.60 22.48 -23.78
CA GLU A 358 -20.58 23.32 -23.16
C GLU A 358 -19.19 22.98 -23.71
N ARG A 359 -18.30 23.98 -23.82
CA ARG A 359 -16.89 23.78 -24.15
C ARG A 359 -16.09 23.61 -22.86
N THR A 360 -15.18 22.63 -22.81
CA THR A 360 -14.27 22.48 -21.68
C THR A 360 -12.95 23.17 -22.01
N THR A 361 -12.45 23.99 -21.09
CA THR A 361 -11.19 24.71 -21.26
C THR A 361 -10.16 24.22 -20.27
N ARG A 362 -8.92 24.09 -20.74
CA ARG A 362 -7.75 23.82 -19.93
C ARG A 362 -6.84 25.04 -19.95
N THR A 363 -6.53 25.56 -18.77
CA THR A 363 -5.46 26.55 -18.59
C THR A 363 -4.14 25.80 -18.62
N VAL A 364 -3.25 26.19 -19.53
CA VAL A 364 -1.87 25.71 -19.54
C VAL A 364 -1.00 26.83 -18.99
N ASP A 365 -0.42 26.61 -17.81
CA ASP A 365 0.56 27.53 -17.25
C ASP A 365 1.86 27.38 -18.03
N LEU A 366 2.04 28.24 -19.04
CA LEU A 366 3.33 28.46 -19.67
C LEU A 366 4.04 29.56 -18.88
N ASP A 367 5.36 29.42 -18.68
CA ASP A 367 6.22 30.28 -17.84
C ASP A 367 6.14 31.81 -18.10
N ILE A 368 5.41 32.26 -19.13
CA ILE A 368 5.39 33.64 -19.61
C ILE A 368 3.98 34.24 -19.68
N GLU A 369 2.93 33.45 -19.97
CA GLU A 369 1.52 33.87 -20.03
C GLU A 369 0.62 32.61 -19.96
N SER A 370 -0.43 32.64 -19.14
CA SER A 370 -1.42 31.54 -19.10
C SER A 370 -2.41 31.70 -20.25
N GLU A 371 -2.35 30.80 -21.23
CA GLU A 371 -3.33 30.72 -22.31
C GLU A 371 -4.36 29.63 -22.00
N ALA A 372 -5.64 29.99 -22.08
CA ALA A 372 -6.74 29.04 -22.01
C ALA A 372 -6.96 28.41 -23.40
N SER A 373 -6.92 27.09 -23.47
CA SER A 373 -7.21 26.33 -24.69
C SER A 373 -8.45 25.47 -24.50
N ILE A 374 -9.23 25.26 -25.56
CA ILE A 374 -10.33 24.28 -25.51
C ILE A 374 -9.70 22.89 -25.55
N ASP A 375 -9.95 22.06 -24.53
CA ASP A 375 -9.48 20.68 -24.48
C ASP A 375 -10.56 19.66 -24.87
N GLY A 376 -11.81 20.10 -24.97
CA GLY A 376 -12.94 19.24 -25.29
C GLY A 376 -14.30 19.94 -25.20
N ALA A 377 -15.34 19.11 -25.10
CA ALA A 377 -16.71 19.56 -25.01
C ALA A 377 -17.58 18.59 -24.21
N ILE A 378 -18.62 19.10 -23.57
CA ILE A 378 -19.75 18.32 -23.09
C ILE A 378 -20.84 18.36 -24.16
N CYS A 379 -21.23 17.18 -24.63
CA CYS A 379 -22.20 17.00 -25.71
C CYS A 379 -23.44 16.26 -25.18
N ALA A 380 -24.61 16.53 -25.75
CA ALA A 380 -25.79 15.70 -25.47
C ALA A 380 -25.53 14.26 -25.90
N ASN A 381 -25.92 13.28 -25.09
CA ASN A 381 -25.69 11.87 -25.43
C ASN A 381 -26.74 11.38 -26.44
N PRO A 382 -26.35 11.03 -27.68
CA PRO A 382 -27.31 10.58 -28.69
C PRO A 382 -27.91 9.20 -28.38
N PHE A 383 -27.29 8.46 -27.45
CA PHE A 383 -27.69 7.11 -27.02
C PHE A 383 -28.47 7.09 -25.69
N TYR A 384 -28.69 8.25 -25.06
CA TYR A 384 -29.43 8.33 -23.81
C TYR A 384 -30.83 7.69 -23.94
N GLY A 385 -31.14 6.73 -23.06
CA GLY A 385 -32.38 5.94 -23.08
C GLY A 385 -32.55 4.99 -24.29
N LYS A 386 -31.54 4.86 -25.17
CA LYS A 386 -31.62 4.08 -26.43
C LYS A 386 -30.71 2.85 -26.41
N ARG A 387 -30.86 2.01 -25.38
CA ARG A 387 -30.05 0.80 -25.17
C ARG A 387 -30.00 -0.12 -26.39
N GLU A 388 -31.16 -0.45 -26.97
CA GLU A 388 -31.24 -1.33 -28.14
C GLU A 388 -30.47 -0.77 -29.35
N LEU A 389 -30.47 0.56 -29.54
CA LEU A 389 -29.71 1.18 -30.63
C LEU A 389 -28.21 0.97 -30.45
N LEU A 390 -27.72 1.12 -29.21
CA LEU A 390 -26.31 0.96 -28.89
C LEU A 390 -25.88 -0.51 -29.02
N GLU A 391 -26.63 -1.45 -28.44
CA GLU A 391 -26.35 -2.90 -28.53
C GLU A 391 -26.42 -3.44 -29.97
N ASN A 392 -27.30 -2.89 -30.81
CA ASN A 392 -27.36 -3.27 -32.22
C ASN A 392 -26.18 -2.71 -33.04
N ARG A 393 -25.61 -1.56 -32.65
CA ARG A 393 -24.50 -0.93 -33.36
C ARG A 393 -23.14 -1.44 -32.89
N PHE A 394 -22.99 -1.65 -31.59
CA PHE A 394 -21.80 -2.17 -30.95
C PHE A 394 -22.21 -3.47 -30.31
N SER A 395 -21.65 -4.60 -30.74
CA SER A 395 -21.92 -5.93 -30.16
C SER A 395 -21.32 -6.06 -28.75
N ILE A 396 -21.66 -5.12 -27.86
CA ILE A 396 -21.16 -4.95 -26.51
C ILE A 396 -22.28 -5.34 -25.56
N ASP A 397 -21.98 -6.31 -24.69
CA ASP A 397 -22.87 -6.68 -23.61
C ASP A 397 -22.89 -5.59 -22.52
N GLY A 398 -24.08 -5.26 -22.04
CA GLY A 398 -24.25 -4.31 -20.94
C GLY A 398 -23.96 -2.87 -21.33
N ALA A 399 -24.56 -2.40 -22.42
CA ALA A 399 -24.55 -1.00 -22.89
C ALA A 399 -25.14 0.04 -21.89
N ALA A 400 -25.75 -0.44 -20.79
CA ALA A 400 -26.48 0.38 -19.83
C ALA A 400 -25.71 1.60 -19.30
N PRO A 401 -24.42 1.48 -18.88
CA PRO A 401 -23.70 2.64 -18.35
C PRO A 401 -23.72 3.82 -19.31
N ILE A 402 -23.56 3.60 -20.61
CA ILE A 402 -23.51 4.68 -21.61
C ILE A 402 -24.89 5.29 -21.81
N THR A 403 -25.95 4.48 -21.83
CA THR A 403 -27.30 4.96 -22.10
C THR A 403 -27.96 5.68 -20.93
N ASN A 404 -27.35 5.62 -19.74
CA ASN A 404 -27.88 6.29 -18.56
C ASN A 404 -27.41 7.74 -18.43
N TYR A 405 -26.29 8.10 -19.07
CA TYR A 405 -25.74 9.46 -19.00
C TYR A 405 -26.48 10.36 -19.97
N SER A 406 -27.01 11.50 -19.51
CA SER A 406 -27.66 12.49 -20.38
C SER A 406 -26.69 13.19 -21.33
N ARG A 407 -25.41 13.27 -20.95
CA ARG A 407 -24.33 13.97 -21.67
C ARG A 407 -23.07 13.11 -21.69
N LEU A 408 -22.22 13.32 -22.69
CA LEU A 408 -20.91 12.67 -22.81
C LEU A 408 -19.82 13.73 -22.93
N ARG A 409 -18.63 13.44 -22.40
CA ARG A 409 -17.44 14.24 -22.69
C ARG A 409 -16.83 13.80 -24.00
N ALA A 410 -16.58 14.78 -24.87
CA ALA A 410 -15.85 14.64 -26.10
C ALA A 410 -14.48 15.32 -26.01
N PHE A 411 -13.48 14.73 -26.67
CA PHE A 411 -12.11 15.22 -26.75
C PHE A 411 -11.90 15.92 -28.08
N LEU A 412 -11.33 17.12 -28.03
CA LEU A 412 -10.98 17.84 -29.23
C LEU A 412 -9.62 17.36 -29.76
N ARG A 413 -9.54 17.06 -31.06
CA ARG A 413 -8.30 16.57 -31.69
C ARG A 413 -7.36 17.68 -32.16
N ASP A 414 -7.94 18.79 -32.61
CA ASP A 414 -7.19 19.94 -33.11
C ASP A 414 -7.27 21.10 -32.11
N TRP A 415 -6.33 22.04 -32.21
CA TRP A 415 -6.37 23.26 -31.40
C TRP A 415 -7.55 24.14 -31.82
N ASP A 416 -8.28 24.66 -30.84
CA ASP A 416 -9.39 25.58 -31.06
C ASP A 416 -9.29 26.77 -30.11
N GLN A 417 -9.61 27.94 -30.63
CA GLN A 417 -9.62 29.20 -29.89
C GLN A 417 -11.01 29.43 -29.30
N PRO A 418 -11.13 29.72 -28.00
CA PRO A 418 -12.42 29.95 -27.35
C PRO A 418 -13.34 30.95 -28.04
N GLU A 419 -12.75 31.93 -28.74
CA GLU A 419 -13.43 33.08 -29.34
C GLU A 419 -14.14 32.76 -30.66
N ASP A 420 -13.75 31.69 -31.37
CA ASP A 420 -14.31 31.35 -32.67
C ASP A 420 -15.41 30.28 -32.54
N PRO A 421 -16.65 30.55 -33.02
CA PRO A 421 -17.71 29.56 -33.03
C PRO A 421 -17.49 28.56 -34.16
N HIS A 422 -17.52 27.28 -33.81
CA HIS A 422 -17.25 26.16 -34.72
C HIS A 422 -18.37 25.12 -34.66
N GLU A 423 -18.64 24.46 -35.79
CA GLU A 423 -19.52 23.28 -35.84
C GLU A 423 -18.66 22.03 -35.69
N TYR A 424 -18.90 21.24 -34.65
CA TYR A 424 -18.13 20.04 -34.40
C TYR A 424 -18.75 18.82 -35.09
N THR A 425 -17.88 17.92 -35.55
CA THR A 425 -18.23 16.64 -36.15
C THR A 425 -17.53 15.51 -35.40
N THR A 426 -18.20 14.37 -35.28
CA THR A 426 -17.63 13.20 -34.62
C THR A 426 -16.57 12.58 -35.53
N GLN A 427 -15.32 12.55 -35.07
CA GLN A 427 -14.21 11.92 -35.76
C GLN A 427 -13.98 10.49 -35.29
N ARG A 428 -14.30 10.21 -34.02
CA ARG A 428 -14.07 8.91 -33.40
C ARG A 428 -15.10 8.66 -32.32
N PHE A 429 -15.63 7.45 -32.29
CA PHE A 429 -16.40 6.97 -31.16
C PHE A 429 -16.07 5.49 -30.94
N GLN A 430 -15.35 5.22 -29.84
CA GLN A 430 -15.00 3.86 -29.44
C GLN A 430 -15.46 3.60 -28.02
N ILE A 431 -15.91 2.37 -27.79
CA ILE A 431 -16.28 1.87 -26.48
C ILE A 431 -15.43 0.64 -26.19
N ALA A 432 -14.81 0.58 -25.02
CA ALA A 432 -14.18 -0.64 -24.53
C ALA A 432 -14.90 -1.12 -23.28
N ASP A 433 -15.16 -2.43 -23.21
CA ASP A 433 -15.63 -3.07 -21.98
C ASP A 433 -14.46 -3.40 -21.08
N TRP A 434 -14.44 -2.81 -19.89
CA TRP A 434 -13.38 -3.04 -18.92
C TRP A 434 -13.73 -4.12 -17.89
N ASN A 435 -14.88 -4.78 -18.00
CA ASN A 435 -15.36 -5.75 -16.99
C ASN A 435 -14.38 -6.89 -16.67
N ASP A 436 -13.71 -7.44 -17.66
CA ASP A 436 -12.71 -8.49 -17.42
C ASP A 436 -11.48 -7.95 -16.67
N PHE A 437 -11.11 -6.71 -16.97
CA PHE A 437 -10.04 -6.01 -16.28
C PHE A 437 -10.45 -5.51 -14.89
N THR A 438 -11.69 -5.10 -14.68
CA THR A 438 -12.20 -4.69 -13.37
C THR A 438 -12.75 -5.86 -12.57
N ARG A 439 -12.56 -7.12 -13.01
CA ARG A 439 -13.11 -8.30 -12.32
C ARG A 439 -12.72 -8.34 -10.84
N GLY A 440 -13.70 -8.29 -9.94
CA GLY A 440 -13.48 -8.19 -8.48
C GLY A 440 -13.70 -6.78 -7.93
N VAL A 441 -13.80 -5.77 -8.79
CA VAL A 441 -14.38 -4.46 -8.50
C VAL A 441 -15.90 -4.56 -8.60
N TYR A 442 -16.62 -3.88 -7.71
CA TYR A 442 -18.09 -3.83 -7.70
C TYR A 442 -18.67 -2.80 -8.67
N ALA A 443 -18.07 -2.69 -9.86
CA ALA A 443 -18.40 -1.72 -10.89
C ALA A 443 -18.33 -2.33 -12.30
N ASN A 444 -19.34 -2.03 -13.11
CA ASN A 444 -19.37 -2.21 -14.55
C ASN A 444 -18.83 -0.94 -15.21
N VAL A 445 -17.59 -1.00 -15.68
CA VAL A 445 -16.87 0.17 -16.21
C VAL A 445 -16.80 0.07 -17.72
N LYS A 446 -17.27 1.11 -18.41
CA LYS A 446 -17.10 1.28 -19.85
C LYS A 446 -16.17 2.46 -20.10
N GLN A 447 -15.15 2.28 -20.93
CA GLN A 447 -14.36 3.40 -21.42
C GLN A 447 -15.00 3.92 -22.70
N ILE A 448 -15.13 5.24 -22.81
CA ILE A 448 -15.61 5.95 -23.99
C ILE A 448 -14.49 6.86 -24.51
N HIS A 449 -14.11 6.65 -25.77
CA HIS A 449 -13.28 7.57 -26.54
C HIS A 449 -14.17 8.26 -27.57
N PHE A 450 -14.70 9.42 -27.20
CA PHE A 450 -15.48 10.28 -28.08
C PHE A 450 -14.60 11.44 -28.57
N GLY A 451 -14.09 11.34 -29.79
CA GLY A 451 -13.26 12.37 -30.42
C GLY A 451 -14.07 13.22 -31.38
N ILE A 452 -13.95 14.54 -31.25
CA ILE A 452 -14.59 15.53 -32.12
C ILE A 452 -13.56 16.42 -32.81
N ASN A 453 -13.96 17.05 -33.89
CA ASN A 453 -13.19 18.09 -34.57
C ASN A 453 -14.11 19.12 -35.22
N TRP A 454 -13.61 20.33 -35.47
CA TRP A 454 -14.38 21.43 -36.06
C TRP A 454 -14.18 21.61 -37.58
#